data_AF-A0A452Z9J8-F1
#
_entry.id   AF-A0A452Z9J8-F1
#
_cell.length_a   1.000
_cell.length_b   1.000
_cell.length_c   1.000
_cell.angle_alpha   90.00
_cell.angle_beta   90.00
_cell.angle_gamma   90.00
#
_symmetry.space_group_name_H-M   'P 1'
#
loop_
_entity.id
_entity.type
_entity.pdbx_description
1 polymer ?
#
loop_
_entity_poly.entity_id
_entity_poly.type
_entity_poly.pdbx_seq_one_letter_code
_entity_poly.pdbx_strand_id
1 'polypeptide(L)'
;MGMAAVKVEGRDGCAESRQHLALSSPSASEGGSYGGGLAWASPMVPSPADSGSSRRRISGPVRRAKGGWTPEEDETLRKAVTVFKGKNWKRVAQFFPDRTEVQCLHRWQKVLDPELIKGPWTQEEDETIIQKVKEHGPTKWSVIARSLHGRIGKQCRER
;
A
#
# COMPACT_ATOMS: atom_id res chain seq x y z
N MET A 1 47.96 -14.02 -6.25
CA MET A 1 46.81 -13.53 -7.04
C MET A 1 46.04 -12.51 -6.21
N GLY A 2 45.88 -11.30 -6.74
CA GLY A 2 45.23 -10.18 -6.05
C GLY A 2 43.72 -10.07 -6.29
N MET A 3 43.08 -9.41 -5.33
CA MET A 3 41.99 -8.42 -5.39
C MET A 3 40.74 -8.69 -6.24
N ALA A 4 39.56 -8.68 -5.60
CA ALA A 4 38.62 -7.56 -5.74
C ALA A 4 37.45 -7.70 -4.75
N ALA A 5 37.30 -6.70 -3.88
CA ALA A 5 36.14 -6.48 -3.03
C ALA A 5 35.05 -5.75 -3.85
N VAL A 6 33.79 -6.19 -3.77
CA VAL A 6 32.65 -5.47 -4.35
C VAL A 6 32.07 -4.52 -3.31
N LYS A 7 32.35 -3.24 -3.52
CA LYS A 7 31.70 -2.09 -2.90
C LYS A 7 30.61 -1.62 -3.87
N VAL A 8 29.37 -1.48 -3.41
CA VAL A 8 28.34 -0.69 -4.10
C VAL A 8 27.71 0.26 -3.10
N GLU A 9 27.73 1.52 -3.51
CA GLU A 9 27.50 2.74 -2.78
C GLU A 9 26.02 3.09 -2.66
N GLY A 10 25.71 3.90 -1.64
CA GLY A 10 24.43 4.55 -1.47
C GLY A 10 24.16 5.63 -2.51
N ARG A 11 22.90 6.04 -2.56
CA ARG A 11 22.45 7.30 -3.17
C ARG A 11 21.49 7.99 -2.22
N ASP A 12 22.03 8.95 -1.47
CA ASP A 12 21.37 10.19 -1.06
C ASP A 12 20.97 10.97 -2.34
N GLY A 13 19.99 11.86 -2.41
CA GLY A 13 19.05 12.45 -1.47
C GLY A 13 18.26 13.54 -2.23
N CYS A 14 17.24 14.12 -1.60
CA CYS A 14 16.88 15.51 -1.83
C CYS A 14 16.38 16.07 -0.49
N ALA A 15 17.26 16.84 0.14
CA ALA A 15 17.02 17.73 1.28
C ALA A 15 16.25 18.98 0.76
N GLU A 16 15.71 19.93 1.53
CA GLU A 16 15.73 20.23 2.95
C GLU A 16 14.67 21.33 3.20
N SER A 17 14.29 21.51 4.47
CA SER A 17 14.10 22.80 5.16
C SER A 17 13.11 23.84 4.64
N ARG A 18 12.19 24.25 5.53
CA ARG A 18 12.48 25.40 6.41
C ARG A 18 11.57 25.45 7.63
N GLN A 19 12.25 25.50 8.77
CA GLN A 19 11.72 25.78 10.09
C GLN A 19 11.41 27.28 10.19
N HIS A 20 10.36 27.66 10.92
CA HIS A 20 10.38 28.93 11.64
C HIS A 20 9.78 28.76 13.02
N LEU A 21 10.60 29.12 14.00
CA LEU A 21 10.39 29.06 15.45
C LEU A 21 9.65 30.28 15.98
N ALA A 22 8.96 30.05 17.10
CA ALA A 22 8.67 30.97 18.22
C ALA A 22 7.73 32.17 17.91
N LEU A 23 6.86 32.64 18.81
CA LEU A 23 7.10 33.04 20.21
C LEU A 23 5.78 33.06 21.02
N SER A 24 5.94 32.99 22.34
CA SER A 24 4.94 33.00 23.40
C SER A 24 4.11 34.30 23.53
N SER A 25 2.89 34.12 24.08
CA SER A 25 2.04 34.93 25.02
C SER A 25 2.41 36.39 25.35
N PRO A 26 1.48 37.32 25.74
CA PRO A 26 0.41 37.09 26.74
C PRO A 26 -0.90 37.96 26.70
N SER A 27 -1.88 37.50 27.50
CA SER A 27 -2.85 38.18 28.41
C SER A 27 -3.34 39.64 28.24
N ALA A 28 -4.68 39.83 28.28
CA ALA A 28 -5.48 40.88 28.97
C ALA A 28 -6.97 40.70 28.55
N SER A 29 -7.91 40.23 29.38
CA SER A 29 -8.60 40.83 30.54
C SER A 29 -9.82 41.73 30.20
N GLU A 30 -10.96 41.36 30.81
CA GLU A 30 -12.15 42.17 31.23
C GLU A 30 -13.15 42.57 30.13
N GLY A 31 -14.41 42.11 30.15
CA GLY A 31 -15.56 42.62 30.93
C GLY A 31 -16.58 43.18 29.92
N GLY A 32 -17.83 42.70 29.78
CA GLY A 32 -18.98 42.98 30.65
C GLY A 32 -20.09 43.73 29.87
N SER A 33 -21.20 43.01 29.59
CA SER A 33 -22.61 43.46 29.48
C SER A 33 -23.01 44.76 28.75
N TYR A 34 -23.85 44.69 27.71
CA TYR A 34 -25.29 45.08 27.77
C TYR A 34 -26.03 44.86 26.44
N GLY A 35 -27.24 44.28 26.55
CA GLY A 35 -28.50 44.76 25.96
C GLY A 35 -28.67 45.04 24.45
N GLY A 36 -29.65 44.33 23.87
CA GLY A 36 -30.56 44.83 22.83
C GLY A 36 -29.99 44.78 21.40
N GLY A 37 -30.45 43.93 20.48
CA GLY A 37 -31.83 43.61 20.21
C GLY A 37 -32.45 44.67 19.28
N LEU A 38 -32.03 44.73 18.02
CA LEU A 38 -32.81 45.34 16.95
C LEU A 38 -32.61 44.54 15.66
N ALA A 39 -33.71 43.93 15.25
CA ALA A 39 -33.87 43.10 14.08
C ALA A 39 -33.56 43.90 12.80
N TRP A 40 -32.72 43.34 11.95
CA TRP A 40 -32.83 43.55 10.52
C TRP A 40 -32.82 42.17 9.86
N ALA A 41 -33.99 41.78 9.37
CA ALA A 41 -34.18 40.56 8.63
C ALA A 41 -33.38 40.66 7.32
N SER A 42 -32.37 39.81 7.17
CA SER A 42 -31.77 39.51 5.87
C SER A 42 -32.41 38.25 5.31
N PRO A 43 -32.89 38.27 4.05
CA PRO A 43 -33.54 37.13 3.44
C PRO A 43 -32.55 36.00 3.17
N MET A 44 -33.01 34.80 3.52
CA MET A 44 -32.41 33.48 3.35
C MET A 44 -31.93 33.27 1.90
N VAL A 45 -30.62 33.21 1.71
CA VAL A 45 -30.03 32.59 0.52
C VAL A 45 -30.21 31.07 0.66
N PRO A 46 -30.87 30.38 -0.27
CA PRO A 46 -30.91 28.93 -0.25
C PRO A 46 -29.51 28.39 -0.58
N SER A 47 -28.95 27.63 0.38
CA SER A 47 -27.75 26.82 0.18
C SER A 47 -28.03 25.77 -0.90
N PRO A 48 -27.21 25.64 -1.96
CA PRO A 48 -27.31 24.49 -2.84
C PRO A 48 -26.95 23.25 -2.03
N ALA A 49 -27.91 22.34 -1.94
CA ALA A 49 -27.74 21.01 -1.37
C ALA A 49 -26.47 20.38 -1.94
N ASP A 50 -25.59 19.95 -1.04
CA ASP A 50 -24.57 18.93 -1.30
C ASP A 50 -25.30 17.66 -1.72
N SER A 51 -25.69 17.61 -3.00
CA SER A 51 -26.03 16.37 -3.67
C SER A 51 -24.73 15.62 -3.77
N GLY A 52 -24.51 14.81 -2.74
CA GLY A 52 -23.33 13.99 -2.53
C GLY A 52 -22.82 13.49 -3.87
N SER A 53 -21.57 13.85 -4.15
CA SER A 53 -20.80 13.19 -5.18
C SER A 53 -20.57 11.75 -4.68
N SER A 54 -21.61 10.92 -4.79
CA SER A 54 -21.44 9.53 -5.13
C SER A 54 -20.75 9.55 -6.47
N ARG A 55 -19.41 9.71 -6.42
CA ARG A 55 -18.49 9.27 -7.45
C ARG A 55 -18.83 7.81 -7.65
N ARG A 56 -19.80 7.56 -8.54
CA ARG A 56 -20.02 6.28 -9.18
C ARG A 56 -18.63 5.91 -9.65
N ARG A 57 -17.99 4.96 -8.96
CA ARG A 57 -16.81 4.32 -9.51
C ARG A 57 -17.33 3.71 -10.78
N ILE A 58 -17.03 4.37 -11.90
CA ILE A 58 -17.20 3.83 -13.23
C ILE A 58 -16.42 2.53 -13.15
N SER A 59 -17.12 1.42 -13.07
CA SER A 59 -16.54 0.11 -13.35
C SER A 59 -16.11 0.19 -14.81
N GLY A 60 -14.93 0.74 -15.05
CA GLY A 60 -14.20 0.55 -16.29
C GLY A 60 -14.15 -0.95 -16.58
N PRO A 61 -14.05 -1.37 -17.85
CA PRO A 61 -14.28 -2.75 -18.26
C PRO A 61 -13.47 -3.68 -17.36
N VAL A 62 -14.16 -4.28 -16.40
CA VAL A 62 -13.59 -5.24 -15.49
C VAL A 62 -13.46 -6.48 -16.35
N ARG A 63 -12.35 -6.58 -17.07
CA ARG A 63 -11.83 -7.83 -17.59
C ARG A 63 -11.38 -8.65 -16.39
N ARG A 64 -12.33 -9.01 -15.51
CA ARG A 64 -12.19 -10.13 -14.58
C ARG A 64 -11.94 -11.30 -15.52
N ALA A 65 -10.68 -11.72 -15.59
CA ALA A 65 -10.32 -12.86 -16.40
C ALA A 65 -11.24 -14.04 -16.03
N LYS A 66 -11.72 -14.72 -17.06
CA LYS A 66 -12.81 -15.68 -17.01
C LYS A 66 -12.34 -16.87 -16.17
N GLY A 67 -12.90 -17.04 -14.97
CA GLY A 67 -12.55 -18.14 -14.06
C GLY A 67 -11.21 -17.95 -13.34
N GLY A 68 -11.07 -18.60 -12.18
CA GLY A 68 -9.81 -18.65 -11.43
C GLY A 68 -8.65 -19.23 -12.25
N TRP A 69 -7.45 -19.19 -11.68
CA TRP A 69 -6.27 -19.79 -12.32
C TRP A 69 -6.37 -21.31 -12.32
N THR A 70 -6.25 -21.90 -13.49
CA THR A 70 -6.20 -23.35 -13.69
C THR A 70 -4.79 -23.89 -13.42
N PRO A 71 -4.64 -25.17 -13.03
CA PRO A 71 -3.32 -25.76 -12.81
C PRO A 71 -2.46 -25.79 -14.09
N GLU A 72 -3.07 -25.88 -15.26
CA GLU A 72 -2.40 -25.80 -16.57
C GLU A 72 -1.83 -24.38 -16.80
N GLU A 73 -2.62 -23.35 -16.47
CA GLU A 73 -2.14 -21.96 -16.51
C GLU A 73 -0.98 -21.74 -15.53
N ASP A 74 -1.08 -22.28 -14.31
CA ASP A 74 -0.03 -22.17 -13.30
C ASP A 74 1.26 -22.93 -13.70
N GLU A 75 1.15 -24.06 -14.40
CA GLU A 75 2.30 -24.76 -14.96
C GLU A 75 2.97 -23.94 -16.07
N THR A 76 2.16 -23.38 -16.98
CA THR A 76 2.64 -22.49 -18.04
C THR A 76 3.34 -21.27 -17.46
N LEU A 77 2.77 -20.69 -16.39
CA LEU A 77 3.35 -19.53 -15.70
C LEU A 77 4.70 -19.87 -15.06
N ARG A 78 4.83 -21.05 -14.42
CA ARG A 78 6.11 -21.54 -13.89
C ARG A 78 7.17 -21.74 -14.95
N LYS A 79 6.81 -22.38 -16.07
CA LYS A 79 7.74 -22.57 -17.20
C LYS A 79 8.18 -21.23 -17.77
N ALA A 80 7.23 -20.31 -18.03
CA ALA A 80 7.53 -19.00 -18.57
C ALA A 80 8.41 -18.17 -17.61
N VAL A 81 8.10 -18.12 -16.31
CA VAL A 81 8.92 -17.37 -15.35
C VAL A 81 10.33 -17.96 -15.21
N THR A 82 10.47 -19.28 -15.29
CA THR A 82 11.80 -19.94 -15.31
C THR A 82 12.62 -19.51 -16.54
N VAL A 83 12.00 -19.48 -17.73
CA VAL A 83 12.65 -19.06 -18.98
C VAL A 83 13.03 -17.58 -18.97
N PHE A 84 12.12 -16.70 -18.51
CA PHE A 84 12.31 -15.25 -18.51
C PHE A 84 12.90 -14.68 -17.21
N LYS A 85 13.26 -15.56 -16.25
CA LYS A 85 13.75 -15.23 -14.90
C LYS A 85 12.94 -14.16 -14.15
N GLY A 86 11.63 -14.10 -14.37
CA GLY A 86 10.73 -13.13 -13.71
C GLY A 86 10.95 -11.66 -14.07
N LYS A 87 11.72 -11.34 -15.12
CA LYS A 87 12.04 -9.95 -15.50
C LYS A 87 11.12 -9.39 -16.60
N ASN A 88 10.54 -10.26 -17.42
CA ASN A 88 9.80 -9.87 -18.63
C ASN A 88 8.34 -10.35 -18.64
N TRP A 89 7.50 -9.79 -17.76
CA TRP A 89 6.08 -10.13 -17.63
C TRP A 89 5.25 -9.90 -18.90
N LYS A 90 5.65 -8.92 -19.72
CA LYS A 90 5.09 -8.70 -21.07
C LYS A 90 5.20 -9.93 -21.97
N ARG A 91 6.32 -10.65 -21.90
CA ARG A 91 6.52 -11.88 -22.70
C ARG A 91 5.79 -13.05 -22.08
N VAL A 92 5.74 -13.13 -20.75
CA VAL A 92 4.97 -14.15 -20.03
C VAL A 92 3.48 -14.06 -20.39
N ALA A 93 2.93 -12.85 -20.48
CA ALA A 93 1.52 -12.63 -20.85
C ALA A 93 1.17 -13.10 -22.27
N GLN A 94 2.14 -13.20 -23.19
CA GLN A 94 1.87 -13.69 -24.56
C GLN A 94 1.44 -15.17 -24.58
N PHE A 95 1.79 -15.94 -23.54
CA PHE A 95 1.35 -17.32 -23.38
C PHE A 95 -0.09 -17.43 -22.87
N PHE A 96 -0.73 -16.32 -22.49
CA PHE A 96 -2.07 -16.28 -21.93
C PHE A 96 -2.96 -15.32 -22.72
N PRO A 97 -3.86 -15.82 -23.59
CA PRO A 97 -4.73 -14.94 -24.38
C PRO A 97 -5.73 -14.15 -23.51
N ASP A 98 -6.16 -14.74 -22.38
CA ASP A 98 -7.18 -14.17 -21.49
C ASP A 98 -6.62 -13.56 -20.19
N ARG A 99 -5.30 -13.58 -20.00
CA ARG A 99 -4.65 -13.00 -18.80
C ARG A 99 -3.71 -11.86 -19.17
N THR A 100 -3.69 -10.84 -18.33
CA THR A 100 -2.74 -9.74 -18.48
C THR A 100 -1.43 -10.01 -17.75
N GLU A 101 -0.37 -9.31 -18.15
CA GLU A 101 0.93 -9.36 -17.47
C GLU A 101 0.84 -9.07 -15.98
N VAL A 102 -0.04 -8.14 -15.59
CA VAL A 102 -0.28 -7.77 -14.19
C VAL A 102 -0.92 -8.94 -13.43
N GLN A 103 -1.85 -9.67 -14.06
CA GLN A 103 -2.45 -10.86 -13.45
C GLN A 103 -1.41 -11.97 -13.27
N CYS A 104 -0.56 -12.21 -14.29
CA CYS A 104 0.52 -13.19 -14.23
C CYS A 104 1.52 -12.87 -13.11
N LEU A 105 1.94 -11.60 -13.01
CA LEU A 105 2.82 -11.11 -11.95
C LEU A 105 2.20 -11.34 -10.57
N HIS A 106 0.94 -10.91 -10.38
CA HIS A 106 0.25 -11.07 -9.11
C HIS A 106 0.07 -12.54 -8.72
N ARG A 107 -0.23 -13.41 -9.69
CA ARG A 107 -0.36 -14.85 -9.44
C ARG A 107 0.97 -15.46 -9.01
N TRP A 108 2.05 -15.09 -9.69
CA TRP A 108 3.39 -15.52 -9.31
C TRP A 108 3.72 -15.12 -7.88
N GLN A 109 3.77 -13.82 -7.60
CA GLN A 109 4.21 -13.26 -6.32
C GLN A 109 3.37 -13.72 -5.12
N LYS A 110 2.09 -14.05 -5.32
CA LYS A 110 1.18 -14.39 -4.23
C LYS A 110 0.93 -15.88 -4.06
N VAL A 111 1.26 -16.71 -5.07
CA VAL A 111 0.83 -18.11 -5.08
C VAL A 111 1.90 -19.07 -5.60
N LEU A 112 2.58 -18.77 -6.71
CA LEU A 112 3.48 -19.73 -7.37
C LEU A 112 4.95 -19.54 -7.03
N ASP A 113 5.32 -18.39 -6.47
CA ASP A 113 6.70 -18.10 -6.10
C ASP A 113 7.23 -19.18 -5.13
N PRO A 114 8.32 -19.90 -5.47
CA PRO A 114 8.91 -20.87 -4.56
C PRO A 114 9.46 -20.24 -3.28
N GLU A 115 9.73 -18.93 -3.28
CA GLU A 115 10.13 -18.21 -2.06
C GLU A 115 8.95 -18.00 -1.09
N LEU A 116 7.72 -18.32 -1.49
CA LEU A 116 6.53 -18.16 -0.65
C LEU A 116 6.38 -19.31 0.35
N ILE A 117 6.38 -18.99 1.64
CA ILE A 117 6.20 -19.97 2.71
C ILE A 117 4.71 -20.23 2.93
N LYS A 118 4.27 -21.45 2.58
CA LYS A 118 2.89 -21.95 2.77
C LYS A 118 2.73 -22.87 4.00
N GLY A 119 3.74 -22.91 4.86
CA GLY A 119 3.81 -23.79 6.02
C GLY A 119 3.32 -23.14 7.33
N PRO A 120 3.39 -23.90 8.44
CA PRO A 120 3.08 -23.39 9.78
C PRO A 120 3.93 -22.16 10.11
N TRP A 121 3.41 -21.31 10.99
CA TRP A 121 4.16 -20.18 11.52
C TRP A 121 5.19 -20.67 12.52
N THR A 122 6.41 -20.16 12.38
CA THR A 122 7.48 -20.38 13.35
C THR A 122 7.40 -19.32 14.45
N GLN A 123 7.90 -19.64 15.64
CA GLN A 123 7.81 -18.74 16.79
C GLN A 123 8.63 -17.46 16.54
N GLU A 124 9.74 -17.59 15.82
CA GLU A 124 10.62 -16.49 15.44
C GLU A 124 9.92 -15.49 14.50
N GLU A 125 9.09 -16.00 13.57
CA GLU A 125 8.27 -15.16 12.70
C GLU A 125 7.21 -14.41 13.51
N ASP A 126 6.54 -15.08 14.45
CA ASP A 126 5.52 -14.48 15.32
C ASP A 126 6.11 -13.39 16.22
N GLU A 127 7.27 -13.65 16.84
CA GLU A 127 8.01 -12.66 17.63
C GLU A 127 8.36 -11.43 16.80
N THR A 128 8.83 -11.65 15.57
CA THR A 128 9.13 -10.55 14.64
C THR A 128 7.87 -9.73 14.31
N ILE A 129 6.72 -10.38 14.09
CA ILE A 129 5.44 -9.69 13.88
C ILE A 129 5.09 -8.84 15.11
N ILE A 130 5.09 -9.43 16.30
CA ILE A 130 4.73 -8.75 17.55
C ILE A 130 5.63 -7.54 17.78
N GLN A 131 6.94 -7.70 17.63
CA GLN A 131 7.91 -6.62 17.79
C GLN A 131 7.66 -5.49 16.78
N LYS A 132 7.42 -5.83 15.51
CA LYS A 132 7.18 -4.82 14.46
C LYS A 132 5.82 -4.15 14.58
N VAL A 133 4.78 -4.84 15.06
CA VAL A 133 3.47 -4.25 15.39
C VAL A 133 3.62 -3.28 16.57
N LYS A 134 4.43 -3.63 17.58
CA LYS A 134 4.71 -2.73 18.71
C LYS A 134 5.46 -1.46 18.27
N GLU A 135 6.38 -1.59 17.32
CA GLU A 135 7.17 -0.47 16.79
C GLU A 135 6.37 0.43 15.83
N HIS A 136 5.60 -0.16 14.91
CA HIS A 136 4.98 0.56 13.79
C HIS A 136 3.45 0.72 13.90
N GLY A 137 2.82 0.02 14.84
CA GLY A 137 1.38 -0.08 15.00
C GLY A 137 0.71 -1.10 14.07
N PRO A 138 -0.55 -1.48 14.34
CA PRO A 138 -1.31 -2.52 13.62
C PRO A 138 -1.85 -2.07 12.25
N THR A 139 -1.16 -1.15 11.57
CA THR A 139 -1.61 -0.56 10.29
C THR A 139 -0.67 -0.89 9.13
N LYS A 140 0.62 -1.13 9.41
CA LYS A 140 1.66 -1.25 8.39
C LYS A 140 2.04 -2.70 8.06
N TRP A 141 1.04 -3.57 7.85
CA TRP A 141 1.26 -5.00 7.58
C TRP A 141 2.15 -5.29 6.37
N SER A 142 2.08 -4.50 5.30
CA SER A 142 2.99 -4.62 4.15
C SER A 142 4.45 -4.31 4.52
N VAL A 143 4.68 -3.43 5.49
CA VAL A 143 6.03 -3.11 5.98
C VAL A 143 6.54 -4.25 6.85
N ILE A 144 5.69 -4.77 7.73
CA ILE A 144 6.01 -5.89 8.61
C ILE A 144 6.37 -7.13 7.78
N ALA A 145 5.57 -7.44 6.75
CA ALA A 145 5.84 -8.57 5.86
C ALA A 145 7.15 -8.46 5.09
N ARG A 146 7.67 -7.25 4.82
CA ARG A 146 9.01 -7.11 4.21
C ARG A 146 10.14 -7.52 5.15
N SER A 147 9.88 -7.56 6.46
CA SER A 147 10.85 -8.05 7.45
C SER A 147 10.84 -9.58 7.57
N LEU A 148 9.83 -10.23 6.99
CA LEU A 148 9.67 -11.68 6.99
C LEU A 148 9.95 -12.21 5.59
N HIS A 149 10.78 -13.24 5.49
CA HIS A 149 11.11 -13.85 4.21
C HIS A 149 9.95 -14.72 3.75
N GLY A 150 9.43 -14.49 2.54
CA GLY A 150 8.40 -15.36 1.97
C GLY A 150 7.01 -15.28 2.60
N ARG A 151 6.73 -14.30 3.48
CA ARG A 151 5.38 -14.06 4.04
C ARG A 151 4.74 -12.82 3.43
N ILE A 152 3.42 -12.85 3.28
CA ILE A 152 2.63 -11.75 2.68
C ILE A 152 1.94 -10.97 3.79
N GLY A 153 1.85 -9.64 3.67
CA GLY A 153 1.22 -8.79 4.70
C GLY A 153 -0.21 -9.18 5.09
N LYS A 154 -0.98 -9.77 4.17
CA LYS A 154 -2.28 -10.36 4.51
C LYS A 154 -2.14 -11.48 5.55
N GLN A 155 -1.18 -12.38 5.36
CA GLN A 155 -0.90 -13.48 6.28
C GLN A 155 -0.44 -12.95 7.64
N CYS A 156 0.42 -11.93 7.68
CA CYS A 156 0.85 -11.31 8.93
C CYS A 156 -0.30 -10.66 9.73
N ARG A 157 -1.32 -10.14 9.05
CA ARG A 157 -2.51 -9.56 9.71
C ARG A 157 -3.46 -10.62 10.25
N GLU A 158 -3.52 -11.77 9.59
CA GLU A 158 -4.38 -12.89 9.96
C GLU A 158 -3.77 -13.79 11.04
N ARG A 159 -2.51 -13.52 11.41
CA ARG A 159 -1.80 -14.19 12.50
C ARG A 159 -2.08 -13.49 13.82
#